data_AF-A0A8T4YCN1-F1
#
_entry.id   AF-A0A8T4YCN1-F1
#
_cell.length_a   1.000
_cell.length_b   1.000
_cell.length_c   1.000
_cell.angle_alpha   90.00
_cell.angle_beta   90.00
_cell.angle_gamma   90.00
#
_symmetry.space_group_name_H-M   'P 1'
#
loop_
_entity.id
_entity.type
_entity.pdbx_description
1 polymer ?
#
loop_
_entity_poly.entity_id
_entity_poly.type
_entity_poly.pdbx_seq_one_letter_code
_entity_poly.pdbx_strand_id
1 'polypeptide(L)'
;MDKNYRWFRQDELVRMCLVTNAFFTCLTKGFETVLEPLDQSLSGQERERLLEEYAYVKSKVDEVNKRVNMEWTLFAAQIKRSIYGKAGFEIVIDPDDLLPRRLIPLKSAVLKPQVTKDWKLKGFEYEEKDGFYEPEKVIYFTNSAWKRTMKDSAT
;
A
#
# COMPACT_ATOMS: atom_id res chain seq x y z
N MET A 1 24.97 4.34 -1.57
CA MET A 1 23.85 4.26 -0.60
C MET A 1 22.97 5.46 -0.84
N ASP A 2 21.65 5.28 -1.01
CA ASP A 2 20.71 6.39 -1.25
C ASP A 2 20.79 7.44 -0.13
N LYS A 3 20.77 8.74 -0.50
CA LYS A 3 20.94 9.87 0.43
C LYS A 3 19.87 9.87 1.53
N ASN A 4 18.65 9.42 1.24
CA ASN A 4 17.55 9.40 2.20
C ASN A 4 17.66 8.21 3.15
N TYR A 5 18.11 7.06 2.65
CA TYR A 5 18.37 5.88 3.48
C TYR A 5 19.54 6.09 4.46
N ARG A 6 20.51 6.93 4.09
CA ARG A 6 21.63 7.30 4.96
C ARG A 6 21.14 7.91 6.28
N TRP A 7 20.21 8.87 6.23
CA TRP A 7 19.68 9.52 7.43
C TRP A 7 18.93 8.55 8.33
N PHE A 8 18.08 7.69 7.75
CA PHE A 8 17.41 6.64 8.49
C PHE A 8 18.38 5.66 9.20
N ARG A 9 19.58 5.45 8.66
CA ARG A 9 20.58 4.57 9.26
C ARG A 9 21.44 5.26 10.31
N GLN A 10 21.80 6.53 10.09
CA GLN A 10 22.78 7.26 10.90
C GLN A 10 22.13 8.03 12.06
N ASP A 11 20.90 8.50 11.89
CA ASP A 11 20.18 9.25 12.91
C ASP A 11 19.19 8.31 13.62
N GLU A 12 19.50 8.01 14.88
CA GLU A 12 18.68 7.15 15.72
C GLU A 12 17.30 7.76 16.00
N LEU A 13 17.23 9.08 16.19
CA LEU A 13 15.97 9.76 16.48
C LEU A 13 15.04 9.69 15.27
N VAL A 14 15.56 9.96 14.07
CA VAL A 14 14.81 9.82 12.81
C VAL A 14 14.33 8.37 12.64
N ARG A 15 15.20 7.39 12.88
CA ARG A 15 14.86 5.96 12.78
C ARG A 15 13.74 5.60 13.76
N MET A 16 13.88 5.96 15.02
CA MET A 16 12.89 5.67 16.06
C MET A 16 11.55 6.32 15.74
N CYS A 17 11.51 7.60 15.38
CA CYS A 17 10.26 8.28 15.00
C CYS A 17 9.53 7.56 13.86
N LEU A 18 10.26 7.15 12.81
CA LEU A 18 9.66 6.46 11.67
C LEU A 18 9.17 5.05 12.01
N VAL A 19 9.96 4.29 12.77
CA VAL A 19 9.59 2.93 13.20
C VAL A 19 8.42 2.96 14.17
N THR A 20 8.43 3.86 15.17
CA THR A 20 7.35 4.03 16.13
C THR A 20 6.06 4.43 15.43
N ASN A 21 6.11 5.40 14.49
CA ASN A 21 4.93 5.79 13.72
C ASN A 21 4.36 4.61 12.90
N ALA A 22 5.22 3.85 12.22
CA ALA A 22 4.80 2.67 11.47
C ALA A 22 4.21 1.59 12.41
N PHE A 23 4.81 1.37 13.57
CA PHE A 23 4.33 0.42 14.56
C PHE A 23 2.93 0.81 15.07
N PHE A 24 2.74 2.08 15.46
CA PHE A 24 1.42 2.56 15.90
C PHE A 24 0.39 2.46 14.79
N THR A 25 0.72 2.87 13.57
CA THR A 25 -0.23 2.90 12.46
C THR A 25 -0.66 1.49 12.03
N CYS A 26 0.26 0.53 12.01
CA CYS A 26 0.01 -0.77 11.38
C CYS A 26 -0.20 -1.93 12.36
N LEU A 27 0.36 -1.87 13.57
CA LEU A 27 0.43 -3.03 14.47
C LEU A 27 -0.34 -2.87 15.78
N THR A 28 -0.72 -1.66 16.18
CA THR A 28 -1.39 -1.48 17.50
C THR A 28 -2.88 -1.81 17.50
N LYS A 29 -3.57 -1.62 16.38
CA LYS A 29 -4.98 -2.01 16.21
C LYS A 29 -5.18 -3.23 15.30
N GLY A 30 -4.09 -3.72 14.71
CA GLY A 30 -4.14 -4.71 13.64
C GLY A 30 -4.75 -4.14 12.35
N PHE A 31 -4.67 -4.93 11.29
CA PHE A 31 -5.33 -4.63 10.02
C PHE A 31 -6.72 -5.31 9.99
N GLU A 32 -7.79 -4.51 9.94
CA GLU A 32 -9.15 -5.01 9.82
C GLU A 32 -9.73 -4.67 8.44
N THR A 33 -10.27 -5.68 7.77
CA THR A 33 -11.03 -5.47 6.54
C THR A 33 -12.47 -5.13 6.88
N VAL A 34 -13.05 -4.17 6.15
CA VAL A 34 -14.45 -3.79 6.27
C VAL A 34 -15.10 -3.96 4.91
N LEU A 35 -16.29 -4.59 4.89
CA LEU A 35 -17.13 -4.62 3.70
C LEU A 35 -17.98 -3.36 3.66
N GLU A 36 -17.94 -2.66 2.53
CA GLU A 36 -18.75 -1.48 2.28
C GLU A 36 -19.55 -1.67 0.99
N PRO A 37 -20.87 -1.46 1.00
CA PRO A 37 -21.67 -1.51 -0.22
C PRO A 37 -21.32 -0.31 -1.13
N LEU A 38 -21.28 -0.57 -2.44
CA LEU A 38 -21.03 0.48 -3.46
C LEU A 38 -22.17 1.50 -3.52
N ASP A 39 -23.40 1.06 -3.29
CA ASP A 39 -24.58 1.91 -3.29
C ASP A 39 -24.81 2.50 -1.89
N GLN A 40 -24.62 3.82 -1.77
CA GLN A 40 -24.80 4.57 -0.53
C GLN A 40 -26.27 4.94 -0.27
N SER A 41 -27.18 4.70 -1.22
CA SER A 41 -28.60 5.04 -1.11
C SER A 41 -29.46 3.93 -0.46
N LEU A 42 -28.86 2.78 -0.15
CA LEU A 42 -29.53 1.65 0.46
C LEU A 42 -30.05 1.96 1.86
N SER A 43 -31.25 1.45 2.18
CA SER A 43 -31.78 1.54 3.54
C SER A 43 -30.95 0.70 4.53
N GLY A 44 -30.97 1.06 5.82
CA GLY A 44 -30.16 0.38 6.85
C GLY A 44 -30.37 -1.14 6.90
N GLN A 45 -31.61 -1.61 6.68
CA GLN A 45 -31.95 -3.03 6.70
C GLN A 45 -31.48 -3.78 5.44
N GLU A 46 -31.53 -3.15 4.26
CA GLU A 46 -31.01 -3.75 3.02
C GLU A 46 -29.48 -3.85 3.05
N ARG A 47 -28.83 -2.84 3.64
CA ARG A 47 -27.38 -2.85 3.86
C ARG A 47 -26.94 -4.01 4.75
N GLU A 48 -27.61 -4.25 5.87
CA GLU A 48 -27.28 -5.35 6.78
C GLU A 48 -27.42 -6.72 6.09
N ARG A 49 -28.50 -6.94 5.34
CA ARG A 49 -28.70 -8.18 4.57
C ARG A 49 -27.60 -8.43 3.54
N LEU A 50 -27.19 -7.40 2.80
CA LEU A 50 -26.10 -7.52 1.83
C LEU A 50 -24.77 -7.81 2.51
N LEU A 51 -24.49 -7.19 3.66
CA LEU A 51 -23.27 -7.46 4.42
C LEU A 51 -23.22 -8.90 4.93
N GLU A 52 -24.35 -9.47 5.34
CA GLU A 52 -24.46 -10.88 5.71
C GLU A 52 -24.26 -11.81 4.51
N GLU A 53 -24.91 -11.52 3.37
CA GLU A 53 -24.79 -12.31 2.15
C GLU A 53 -23.34 -12.38 1.65
N TYR A 54 -22.63 -11.25 1.68
CA TYR A 54 -21.25 -11.15 1.21
C TYR A 54 -20.21 -11.38 2.31
N ALA A 55 -20.59 -11.84 3.51
CA ALA A 55 -19.65 -12.11 4.60
C ALA A 55 -18.55 -13.13 4.21
N TYR A 56 -18.84 -14.05 3.28
CA TYR A 56 -17.84 -15.00 2.76
C TYR A 56 -16.69 -14.29 2.02
N VAL A 57 -16.97 -13.14 1.37
CA VAL A 57 -15.96 -12.34 0.66
C VAL A 57 -14.96 -11.79 1.66
N LYS A 58 -15.45 -11.24 2.78
CA LYS A 58 -14.59 -10.74 3.87
C LYS A 58 -13.66 -11.86 4.36
N SER A 59 -14.23 -13.02 4.68
CA SER A 59 -13.46 -14.16 5.17
C SER A 59 -12.35 -14.58 4.20
N LYS A 60 -12.65 -14.62 2.89
CA LYS A 60 -11.66 -14.96 1.87
C LYS A 60 -10.57 -13.90 1.74
N VAL A 61 -10.94 -12.61 1.77
CA VAL A 61 -9.98 -11.51 1.74
C VAL A 61 -9.09 -11.53 2.99
N ASP A 62 -9.64 -11.78 4.17
CA ASP A 62 -8.88 -11.92 5.42
C ASP A 62 -7.90 -13.09 5.37
N GLU A 63 -8.28 -14.22 4.76
CA GLU A 63 -7.38 -15.35 4.54
C GLU A 63 -6.20 -14.96 3.64
N VAL A 64 -6.46 -14.29 2.51
CA VAL A 64 -5.39 -13.82 1.61
C VAL A 64 -4.48 -12.82 2.33
N ASN A 65 -5.03 -11.88 3.10
CA ASN A 65 -4.25 -10.89 3.85
C ASN A 65 -3.33 -11.55 4.88
N LYS A 66 -3.82 -12.57 5.58
CA LYS A 66 -3.00 -13.38 6.51
C LYS A 66 -1.91 -14.13 5.75
N ARG A 67 -2.25 -14.76 4.63
CA ARG A 67 -1.32 -15.53 3.78
C ARG A 67 -0.15 -14.68 3.30
N VAL A 68 -0.41 -13.46 2.84
CA VAL A 68 0.64 -12.54 2.36
C VAL A 68 1.35 -11.75 3.46
N ASN A 69 0.95 -11.92 4.72
CA ASN A 69 1.40 -11.11 5.86
C ASN A 69 1.24 -9.60 5.59
N MET A 70 -0.02 -9.20 5.36
CA MET A 70 -0.35 -7.82 4.99
C MET A 70 0.02 -6.80 6.08
N GLU A 71 -0.05 -7.16 7.36
CA GLU A 71 0.35 -6.28 8.48
C GLU A 71 1.83 -5.91 8.40
N TRP A 72 2.71 -6.90 8.21
CA TRP A 72 4.13 -6.64 8.01
C TRP A 72 4.41 -5.86 6.72
N THR A 73 3.66 -6.16 5.66
CA THR A 73 3.75 -5.45 4.38
C THR A 73 3.43 -3.97 4.57
N LEU A 74 2.34 -3.63 5.26
CA LEU A 74 1.93 -2.25 5.54
C LEU A 74 2.94 -1.54 6.44
N PHE A 75 3.46 -2.22 7.47
CA PHE A 75 4.53 -1.70 8.31
C PHE A 75 5.77 -1.35 7.49
N ALA A 76 6.24 -2.27 6.66
CA ALA A 76 7.37 -2.04 5.76
C ALA A 76 7.08 -0.94 4.72
N ALA A 77 5.85 -0.88 4.22
CA ALA A 77 5.40 0.15 3.28
C ALA A 77 5.49 1.54 3.91
N GLN A 78 5.03 1.70 5.15
CA GLN A 78 5.03 2.97 5.86
C GLN A 78 6.46 3.49 6.12
N ILE A 79 7.38 2.61 6.51
CA ILE A 79 8.80 2.96 6.65
C ILE A 79 9.39 3.37 5.30
N LYS A 80 9.23 2.54 4.28
CA LYS A 80 9.80 2.79 2.94
C LYS A 80 9.24 4.08 2.32
N ARG A 81 7.95 4.34 2.48
CA ARG A 81 7.32 5.58 2.02
C ARG A 81 7.85 6.81 2.73
N SER A 82 8.13 6.72 4.02
CA SER A 82 8.72 7.82 4.76
C SER A 82 10.15 8.14 4.30
N ILE A 83 10.91 7.13 3.88
CA ILE A 83 12.29 7.30 3.41
C ILE A 83 12.35 7.72 1.93
N TYR A 84 11.58 7.07 1.06
CA TYR A 84 11.70 7.18 -0.40
C TYR A 84 10.52 7.89 -1.07
N GLY A 85 9.48 8.28 -0.32
CA GLY A 85 8.21 8.78 -0.87
C GLY A 85 7.30 7.70 -1.46
N LYS A 86 7.81 6.46 -1.59
CA LYS A 86 7.13 5.33 -2.22
C LYS A 86 7.61 3.97 -1.69
N ALA A 87 6.75 2.97 -1.82
CA ALA A 87 7.04 1.57 -1.55
C ALA A 87 6.31 0.69 -2.58
N GLY A 88 6.99 -0.34 -3.09
CA GLY A 88 6.40 -1.31 -3.98
C GLY A 88 6.67 -2.73 -3.50
N PHE A 89 5.72 -3.63 -3.79
CA PHE A 89 5.82 -5.04 -3.48
C PHE A 89 5.37 -5.84 -4.70
N GLU A 90 6.20 -6.78 -5.13
CA GLU A 90 5.84 -7.72 -6.19
C GLU A 90 4.87 -8.76 -5.65
N ILE A 91 3.79 -8.99 -6.41
CA ILE A 91 2.77 -9.98 -6.11
C ILE A 91 3.20 -11.30 -6.71
N VAL A 92 3.56 -12.25 -5.84
CA VAL A 92 3.83 -13.63 -6.26
C VAL A 92 2.53 -14.41 -6.11
N ILE A 93 2.01 -14.87 -7.24
CA ILE A 93 0.77 -15.66 -7.32
C ILE A 93 1.13 -17.15 -7.23
N ASP A 94 0.33 -17.92 -6.51
CA ASP A 94 0.43 -19.37 -6.52
C ASP A 94 -0.20 -19.94 -7.82
N PRO A 95 0.50 -20.78 -8.59
CA PRO A 95 -0.03 -21.31 -9.85
C PRO A 95 -1.28 -22.19 -9.68
N ASP A 96 -1.49 -22.77 -8.49
CA ASP A 96 -2.56 -23.76 -8.28
C ASP A 96 -3.93 -23.11 -8.00
N ASP A 97 -3.97 -22.04 -7.21
CA ASP A 97 -5.21 -21.38 -6.79
C ASP A 97 -5.38 -19.95 -7.30
N LEU A 98 -4.38 -19.44 -8.04
CA LEU A 98 -4.31 -18.08 -8.58
C LEU A 98 -4.41 -16.99 -7.50
N LEU A 99 -4.16 -17.32 -6.22
CA LEU A 99 -4.16 -16.36 -5.13
C LEU A 99 -2.75 -15.83 -4.84
N PRO A 100 -2.64 -14.59 -4.32
CA PRO A 100 -1.37 -14.08 -3.82
C PRO A 100 -0.80 -14.97 -2.72
N ARG A 101 0.40 -15.49 -2.94
CA ARG A 101 1.13 -16.31 -1.97
C ARG A 101 2.01 -15.46 -1.06
N ARG A 102 2.69 -14.46 -1.61
CA ARG A 102 3.60 -13.58 -0.88
C ARG A 102 3.78 -12.25 -1.59
N LEU A 103 4.17 -11.25 -0.81
CA LEU A 103 4.53 -9.92 -1.29
C LEU A 103 6.04 -9.70 -1.10
N ILE A 104 6.77 -9.55 -2.19
CA ILE A 104 8.23 -9.36 -2.14
C ILE A 104 8.54 -7.86 -2.14
N PRO A 105 9.21 -7.32 -1.11
CA PRO A 105 9.52 -5.90 -1.03
C PRO A 105 10.53 -5.48 -2.11
N LEU A 106 10.12 -4.59 -3.01
CA LEU A 106 10.97 -4.06 -4.08
C LEU A 106 11.90 -2.94 -3.59
N LYS A 107 12.99 -2.71 -4.31
CA LYS A 107 13.92 -1.60 -4.04
C LYS A 107 13.27 -0.27 -4.46
N SER A 108 12.73 0.47 -3.50
CA SER A 108 12.04 1.75 -3.75
C SER A 108 12.89 2.78 -4.51
N ALA A 109 14.22 2.78 -4.33
CA ALA A 109 15.10 3.73 -5.00
C ALA A 109 15.09 3.60 -6.54
N VAL A 110 14.91 2.38 -7.05
CA VAL A 110 14.96 2.07 -8.50
C VAL A 110 13.61 1.73 -9.10
N LEU A 111 12.54 1.70 -8.29
CA LEU A 111 11.18 1.47 -8.75
C LEU A 111 10.55 2.79 -9.22
N LYS A 112 10.16 2.90 -10.49
CA LYS A 112 9.48 4.10 -11.01
C LYS A 112 8.17 3.72 -11.71
N PRO A 113 7.03 4.35 -11.33
CA PRO A 113 5.79 4.17 -12.06
C PRO A 113 5.89 4.84 -13.43
N GLN A 114 5.43 4.15 -14.46
CA GLN A 114 5.30 4.68 -15.81
C GLN A 114 3.85 5.05 -16.06
N VAL A 115 3.58 6.32 -16.33
CA VAL A 115 2.24 6.84 -16.58
C VAL A 115 2.11 7.36 -18.01
N THR A 116 0.93 7.18 -18.60
CA THR A 116 0.61 7.77 -19.90
C THR A 116 0.31 9.27 -19.77
N LYS A 117 0.15 9.96 -20.91
CA LYS A 117 -0.26 11.37 -20.94
C LYS A 117 -1.60 11.61 -20.22
N ASP A 118 -2.47 10.60 -20.20
CA ASP A 118 -3.79 10.64 -19.55
C ASP A 118 -3.74 10.21 -18.07
N TRP A 119 -2.55 10.20 -17.46
CA TRP A 119 -2.33 9.79 -16.07
C TRP A 119 -2.74 8.35 -15.74
N LYS A 120 -2.81 7.47 -16.75
CA LYS A 120 -3.05 6.03 -16.53
C LYS A 120 -1.73 5.32 -16.26
N LEU A 121 -1.70 4.46 -15.24
CA LEU A 121 -0.55 3.62 -14.94
C LEU A 121 -0.38 2.57 -16.04
N LYS A 122 0.75 2.60 -16.73
CA LYS A 122 1.10 1.63 -17.80
C LYS A 122 1.89 0.44 -17.24
N GLY A 123 2.66 0.67 -16.18
CA GLY A 123 3.52 -0.35 -15.57
C GLY A 123 4.60 0.31 -14.71
N PHE A 124 5.67 -0.42 -14.43
CA PHE A 124 6.79 0.06 -13.65
C PHE A 124 8.13 -0.24 -14.33
N GLU A 125 8.99 0.77 -14.35
CA GLU A 125 10.43 0.60 -14.59
C GLU A 125 11.08 0.06 -13.31
N TYR A 126 11.91 -0.96 -13.45
CA TYR A 126 12.66 -1.55 -12.34
C TYR A 126 14.02 -2.06 -12.81
N GLU A 127 15.08 -1.76 -12.05
CA GLU A 127 16.47 -2.11 -12.38
C GLU A 127 16.86 -1.75 -13.83
N GLU A 128 16.54 -0.52 -14.24
CA GLU A 128 16.86 0.06 -15.56
C GLU A 128 16.16 -0.63 -16.75
N LYS A 129 15.17 -1.48 -16.47
CA LYS A 129 14.32 -2.10 -17.48
C LYS A 129 12.97 -1.41 -17.52
N ASP A 130 12.67 -0.78 -18.64
CA ASP A 130 11.37 -0.18 -18.91
C ASP A 130 10.27 -1.24 -19.03
N GLY A 131 9.11 -0.99 -18.43
CA GLY A 131 7.97 -1.91 -18.47
C GLY A 131 8.24 -3.26 -17.82
N PHE A 132 9.17 -3.33 -16.87
CA PHE A 132 9.55 -4.60 -16.21
C PHE A 132 8.38 -5.24 -15.48
N TYR A 133 7.55 -4.44 -14.80
CA TYR A 133 6.32 -4.92 -14.18
C TYR A 133 5.09 -4.31 -14.82
N GLU A 134 4.09 -5.17 -15.06
CA GLU A 134 2.72 -4.75 -15.34
C GLU A 134 2.06 -4.15 -14.07
N PRO A 135 1.07 -3.24 -14.22
CA PRO A 135 0.37 -2.63 -13.10
C PRO A 135 -0.17 -3.63 -12.07
N GLU A 136 -0.68 -4.77 -12.55
CA GLU A 136 -1.34 -5.80 -11.76
C GLU A 136 -0.35 -6.68 -10.98
N LYS A 137 0.95 -6.58 -11.27
CA LYS A 137 2.00 -7.38 -10.62
C LYS A 137 2.62 -6.70 -9.41
N VAL A 138 2.26 -5.44 -9.14
CA VAL A 138 2.89 -4.65 -8.08
C VAL A 138 1.85 -3.94 -7.23
N ILE A 139 1.88 -4.19 -5.92
CA ILE A 139 1.21 -3.32 -4.95
C ILE A 139 2.11 -2.11 -4.71
N TYR A 140 1.61 -0.93 -5.07
CA TYR A 140 2.37 0.31 -5.00
C TYR A 140 1.73 1.31 -4.03
N PHE A 141 2.49 1.72 -3.03
CA PHE A 141 2.11 2.73 -2.06
C PHE A 141 2.93 4.00 -2.28
N THR A 142 2.27 5.15 -2.33
CA THR A 142 2.92 6.46 -2.44
C THR A 142 2.48 7.38 -1.30
N ASN A 143 3.32 8.36 -0.95
CA ASN A 143 2.85 9.45 -0.12
C ASN A 143 1.75 10.22 -0.85
N SER A 144 0.58 10.29 -0.23
CA SER A 144 -0.44 11.25 -0.62
C SER A 144 0.22 12.62 -0.60
N ALA A 145 0.38 13.23 -1.77
CA ALA A 145 0.74 14.63 -1.86
C ALA A 145 -0.41 15.39 -1.23
N TRP A 146 -0.27 15.75 0.04
CA TRP A 146 -1.19 16.68 0.66
C TRP A 146 -1.06 17.97 -0.15
N LYS A 147 -2.10 18.30 -0.92
CA LYS A 147 -2.26 19.65 -1.45
C LYS A 147 -2.26 20.56 -0.24
N ARG A 148 -1.13 21.22 0.00
CA ARG A 148 -1.11 22.44 0.82
C ARG A 148 -1.93 23.43 0.02
N THR A 149 -3.24 23.48 0.25
CA THR A 149 -4.04 24.65 -0.10
C THR A 149 -3.51 25.80 0.75
N MET A 150 -2.42 26.43 0.28
CA MET A 150 -2.15 27.82 0.62
C MET A 150 -3.18 28.66 -0.12
N LYS A 151 -4.41 28.68 0.42
CA LYS A 151 -5.30 29.81 0.24
C LYS A 151 -5.52 30.37 1.64
N ASP A 152 -5.35 31.69 1.72
CA ASP A 152 -5.82 32.55 2.79
C ASP A 152 -4.89 32.70 4.00
N SER A 153 -3.73 33.30 3.75
CA SER A 153 -3.16 34.28 4.68
C SER A 153 -2.57 35.44 3.87
N ALA A 154 -3.44 36.10 3.09
CA ALA A 154 -3.21 37.45 2.59
C ALA A 154 -4.39 38.30 3.08
N THR A 155 -4.25 38.77 4.31
CA THR A 155 -4.95 39.93 4.88
C THR A 155 -3.95 40.62 5.79
#